data_AF-A0A7S2IZW5-F1
#
_entry.id   AF-A0A7S2IZW5-F1
#
_cell.length_a   1.000
_cell.length_b   1.000
_cell.length_c   1.000
_cell.angle_alpha   90.00
_cell.angle_beta   90.00
_cell.angle_gamma   90.00
#
_symmetry.space_group_name_H-M   'P 1'
#
loop_
_entity.id
_entity.type
_entity.pdbx_description
1 polymer ?
#
loop_
_entity_poly.entity_id
_entity_poly.type
_entity_poly.pdbx_seq_one_letter_code
_entity_poly.pdbx_strand_id
1 'polypeptide(L)'
;VDELGRGTSNRDGASLAWATAERLALQPQTFTLFATHYLQLANLRNLYPSHVRTLVLGVEPTESRLRFLYAVQEGVASKRSYLTDFLAEIAGVPPSVCATAKRLSQAIDFDPVDKPSARTRTLEACCLVAERLVWLRRS
;
A
#
# COMPACT_ATOMS: atom_id res chain seq x y z
N VAL A 1 13.79 1.21 2.20
CA VAL A 1 12.92 0.32 2.99
C VAL A 1 12.19 -0.58 2.03
N ASP A 2 12.17 -1.88 2.28
CA ASP A 2 11.56 -2.87 1.40
C ASP A 2 10.54 -3.70 2.19
N GLU A 3 9.27 -3.58 1.83
CA GLU A 3 8.16 -4.39 2.31
C GLU A 3 8.01 -4.49 3.84
N LEU A 4 8.21 -3.37 4.53
CA LEU A 4 8.01 -3.26 5.98
C LEU A 4 6.54 -3.59 6.33
N GLY A 5 6.33 -4.47 7.32
CA GLY A 5 5.00 -4.83 7.82
C GLY A 5 4.45 -6.18 7.35
N ARG A 6 5.15 -6.92 6.47
CA ARG A 6 4.68 -8.22 5.94
C ARG A 6 4.51 -9.35 6.97
N GLY A 7 5.13 -9.25 8.14
CA GLY A 7 5.13 -10.31 9.17
C GLY A 7 4.01 -10.22 10.21
N THR A 8 3.05 -9.31 10.06
CA THR A 8 1.98 -9.06 11.02
C THR A 8 0.61 -8.93 10.33
N SER A 9 -0.44 -8.60 11.06
CA SER A 9 -1.77 -8.34 10.50
C SER A 9 -1.71 -7.23 9.44
N ASN A 10 -2.59 -7.29 8.44
CA ASN A 10 -2.62 -6.29 7.36
C ASN A 10 -2.82 -4.87 7.91
N ARG A 11 -3.65 -4.70 8.95
CA ARG A 11 -3.92 -3.40 9.57
C ARG A 11 -2.70 -2.88 10.32
N ASP A 12 -2.08 -3.70 11.15
CA ASP A 12 -0.93 -3.28 11.95
C ASP A 12 0.30 -3.04 11.07
N GLY A 13 0.50 -3.91 10.06
CA GLY A 13 1.57 -3.78 9.08
C GLY A 13 1.45 -2.50 8.27
N ALA A 14 0.25 -2.19 7.75
CA ALA A 14 0.01 -0.94 7.04
C ALA A 14 0.18 0.29 7.94
N SER A 15 -0.26 0.21 9.20
CA SER A 15 -0.15 1.32 10.16
C SER A 15 1.31 1.62 10.52
N LEU A 16 2.11 0.57 10.77
CA LEU A 16 3.54 0.70 11.06
C LEU A 16 4.31 1.20 9.83
N ALA A 17 4.01 0.66 8.65
CA ALA A 17 4.61 1.10 7.40
C ALA A 17 4.31 2.58 7.14
N TRP A 18 3.07 3.02 7.35
CA TRP A 18 2.66 4.41 7.22
C TRP A 18 3.46 5.33 8.15
N ALA A 19 3.44 5.05 9.45
CA ALA A 19 4.11 5.89 10.45
C ALA A 19 5.61 6.01 10.16
N THR A 20 6.23 4.91 9.74
CA THR A 20 7.65 4.88 9.37
C THR A 20 7.92 5.69 8.09
N ALA A 21 7.13 5.48 7.04
CA ALA A 21 7.29 6.19 5.77
C ALA A 21 7.11 7.71 5.94
N GLU A 22 6.12 8.12 6.73
CA GLU A 22 5.88 9.53 7.07
C GLU A 22 7.05 10.15 7.84
N ARG A 23 7.54 9.45 8.87
CA ARG A 23 8.68 9.92 9.65
C ARG A 23 9.91 10.15 8.78
N LEU A 24 10.20 9.20 7.87
CA LEU A 24 11.32 9.29 6.94
C LEU A 24 11.13 10.38 5.89
N ALA A 25 9.90 10.59 5.41
CA ALA A 25 9.60 11.63 4.43
C ALA A 25 9.78 13.05 4.97
N LEU A 26 9.51 13.24 6.26
CA LEU A 26 9.62 14.55 6.91
C LEU A 26 10.99 14.80 7.54
N GLN A 27 11.83 13.78 7.68
CA GLN A 27 13.15 13.94 8.27
C GLN A 27 14.09 14.70 7.31
N PRO A 28 14.76 15.77 7.78
CA PRO A 28 15.70 16.50 6.94
C PRO A 28 16.86 15.61 6.47
N GLN A 29 17.31 15.83 5.24
CA GLN A 29 18.53 15.23 4.65
C GLN A 29 18.49 13.69 4.48
N THR A 30 17.32 13.06 4.52
CA THR A 30 17.18 11.63 4.26
C THR A 30 16.49 11.35 2.93
N PHE A 31 17.24 10.89 1.94
CA PHE A 31 16.68 10.35 0.71
C PHE A 31 16.15 8.94 0.96
N THR A 32 14.86 8.70 0.72
CA THR A 32 14.21 7.42 1.04
C THR A 32 13.51 6.84 -0.18
N LEU A 33 13.86 5.59 -0.53
CA LEU A 33 13.03 4.74 -1.37
C LEU A 33 12.26 3.75 -0.47
N PHE A 34 10.94 3.74 -0.59
CA PHE A 34 10.05 2.89 0.20
C PHE A 34 9.21 2.01 -0.73
N ALA A 35 9.62 0.75 -0.88
CA ALA A 35 8.88 -0.25 -1.66
C ALA A 35 7.84 -0.94 -0.75
N THR A 36 6.59 -1.01 -1.20
CA THR A 36 5.50 -1.59 -0.41
C THR A 36 4.35 -2.09 -1.29
N HIS A 37 3.71 -3.17 -0.85
CA HIS A 37 2.43 -3.64 -1.37
C HIS A 37 1.20 -2.89 -0.79
N TYR A 38 1.37 -2.02 0.21
CA TYR A 38 0.27 -1.27 0.83
C TYR A 38 -0.12 -0.04 0.00
N LEU A 39 -1.15 -0.19 -0.84
CA LEU A 39 -1.64 0.89 -1.71
C LEU A 39 -2.10 2.14 -0.94
N GLN A 40 -2.54 1.98 0.31
CA GLN A 40 -3.01 3.08 1.15
C GLN A 40 -1.91 4.12 1.36
N LEU A 41 -0.63 3.72 1.45
CA LEU A 41 0.51 4.63 1.67
C LEU A 41 0.66 5.66 0.54
N ALA A 42 0.10 5.42 -0.65
CA ALA A 42 0.08 6.41 -1.73
C ALA A 42 -0.59 7.74 -1.33
N ASN A 43 -1.47 7.72 -0.32
CA ASN A 43 -2.11 8.93 0.22
C ASN A 43 -1.11 9.89 0.90
N LEU A 44 0.09 9.43 1.29
CA LEU A 44 1.15 10.28 1.83
C LEU A 44 1.57 11.38 0.83
N ARG A 45 1.50 11.12 -0.47
CA ARG A 45 1.72 12.14 -1.51
C ARG A 45 0.75 13.30 -1.41
N ASN A 46 -0.50 13.04 -1.05
CA ASN A 46 -1.52 14.09 -0.94
C ASN A 46 -1.31 14.94 0.32
N LEU A 47 -0.81 14.32 1.40
CA LEU A 47 -0.52 15.02 2.66
C LEU A 47 0.78 15.81 2.60
N TYR A 48 1.79 15.30 1.88
CA TYR A 48 3.14 15.86 1.82
C TYR A 48 3.64 16.00 0.37
N PRO A 49 2.97 16.79 -0.49
CA PRO A 49 3.26 16.84 -1.92
C PRO A 49 4.67 17.34 -2.26
N SER A 50 5.27 18.15 -1.38
CA SER A 50 6.65 18.64 -1.55
C SER A 50 7.73 17.61 -1.18
N HIS A 51 7.36 16.54 -0.46
CA HIS A 51 8.32 15.58 0.12
C HIS A 51 8.15 14.16 -0.44
N VAL A 52 6.94 13.81 -0.87
CA VAL A 52 6.59 12.43 -1.26
C VAL A 52 6.16 12.37 -2.72
N ARG A 53 6.80 11.50 -3.48
CA ARG A 53 6.36 11.08 -4.83
C ARG A 53 5.97 9.62 -4.80
N THR A 54 4.97 9.25 -5.59
CA THR A 54 4.58 7.84 -5.77
C THR A 54 5.05 7.35 -7.12
N LEU A 55 5.71 6.21 -7.10
CA LEU A 55 6.27 5.56 -8.27
C LEU A 55 5.70 4.14 -8.37
N VAL A 56 5.56 3.64 -9.58
CA VAL A 56 5.10 2.29 -9.88
C VAL A 56 6.03 1.65 -10.91
N LEU A 57 6.21 0.33 -10.82
CA LEU A 57 6.87 -0.43 -11.87
C LEU A 57 5.88 -0.69 -13.01
N GLY A 58 6.28 -0.34 -14.24
CA GLY A 58 5.48 -0.49 -15.44
C GLY A 58 5.17 -1.97 -15.70
N VAL A 59 3.89 -2.25 -15.90
CA VAL A 59 3.37 -3.58 -16.21
C VAL A 59 2.36 -3.45 -17.33
N GLU A 60 2.49 -4.30 -18.35
CA GLU A 60 1.60 -4.34 -19.50
C GLU A 60 0.91 -5.71 -19.57
N PRO A 61 -0.41 -5.78 -19.36
CA PRO A 61 -1.19 -6.98 -19.62
C PRO A 61 -1.26 -7.27 -21.13
N THR A 62 -1.02 -8.52 -21.50
CA THR A 62 -1.29 -9.05 -22.84
C THR A 62 -2.42 -10.07 -22.76
N GLU A 63 -2.91 -10.60 -23.89
CA GLU A 63 -4.04 -11.53 -23.93
C GLU A 63 -3.88 -12.78 -23.05
N SER A 64 -2.65 -13.25 -22.84
CA SER A 64 -2.37 -14.47 -22.07
C SER A 64 -1.26 -14.33 -21.02
N ARG A 65 -0.62 -13.15 -20.91
CA ARG A 65 0.57 -12.96 -20.05
C ARG A 65 0.67 -11.55 -19.49
N LEU A 66 1.41 -11.41 -18.40
CA LEU A 66 1.80 -10.13 -17.83
C LEU A 66 3.24 -9.81 -18.23
N ARG A 67 3.46 -8.71 -18.95
CA ARG A 67 4.81 -8.24 -19.32
C ARG A 67 5.29 -7.21 -18.30
N PHE A 68 6.39 -7.52 -17.62
CA PHE A 68 7.09 -6.57 -16.76
C PHE A 68 7.99 -5.68 -17.61
N LEU A 69 7.78 -4.37 -17.57
CA LEU A 69 8.56 -3.41 -18.36
C LEU A 69 9.91 -3.06 -17.73
N TYR A 70 10.10 -3.41 -16.44
CA TYR A 70 11.26 -3.04 -15.63
C TYR A 70 11.57 -1.53 -15.64
N ALA A 71 10.57 -0.71 -15.94
CA ALA A 71 10.65 0.75 -16.00
C ALA A 71 9.86 1.35 -14.85
N VAL A 72 10.42 2.36 -14.18
CA VAL A 72 9.72 3.10 -13.13
C VAL A 72 8.93 4.24 -13.77
N GLN A 73 7.68 4.42 -13.35
CA GLN A 73 6.76 5.45 -13.83
C GLN A 73 6.18 6.20 -12.63
N GLU A 74 5.88 7.50 -12.78
CA GLU A 74 5.12 8.22 -11.76
C GLU A 74 3.68 7.72 -11.74
N GLY A 75 3.17 7.40 -10.54
CA GLY A 75 1.83 6.85 -10.41
C GLY A 75 1.62 6.03 -9.15
N VAL A 76 0.50 5.32 -9.11
CA VAL A 76 0.14 4.37 -8.06
C VAL A 76 -0.29 3.09 -8.76
N ALA A 77 0.12 1.93 -8.22
CA ALA A 77 -0.32 0.66 -8.75
C ALA A 77 -1.86 0.55 -8.72
N SER A 78 -2.42 -0.13 -9.72
CA SER A 78 -3.86 -0.36 -9.76
C SER A 78 -4.30 -1.25 -8.59
N LYS A 79 -5.56 -1.09 -8.13
CA LYS A 79 -6.14 -1.96 -7.11
C LYS A 79 -6.32 -3.41 -7.56
N ARG A 80 -6.14 -3.68 -8.86
CA ARG A 80 -6.39 -5.00 -9.44
C ARG A 80 -5.23 -5.92 -9.06
N SER A 81 -5.56 -7.05 -8.45
CA SER A 81 -4.56 -8.07 -8.14
C SER A 81 -4.13 -8.78 -9.42
N TYR A 82 -2.95 -8.44 -9.93
CA TYR A 82 -2.33 -9.17 -11.03
C TYR A 82 -1.96 -10.62 -10.65
N LEU A 83 -1.93 -10.93 -9.35
CA LEU A 83 -1.57 -12.24 -8.83
C LEU A 83 -2.59 -13.31 -9.23
N THR A 84 -3.88 -13.05 -9.00
CA THR A 84 -4.96 -13.98 -9.33
C THR A 84 -5.31 -13.97 -10.81
N ASP A 85 -5.14 -12.84 -11.50
CA ASP A 85 -5.52 -12.69 -12.90
C ASP A 85 -4.46 -13.22 -13.89
N PHE A 86 -3.16 -13.15 -13.57
CA PHE A 86 -2.11 -13.51 -14.53
C PHE A 86 -0.95 -14.34 -13.93
N LEU A 87 -0.51 -14.04 -12.71
CA LEU A 87 0.70 -14.69 -12.17
C LEU A 87 0.48 -16.13 -11.70
N ALA A 88 -0.72 -16.46 -11.19
CA ALA A 88 -1.03 -17.83 -10.79
C ALA A 88 -0.96 -18.81 -11.98
N GLU A 89 -1.45 -18.40 -13.15
CA GLU A 89 -1.35 -19.20 -14.38
C GLU A 89 0.11 -19.36 -14.83
N ILE A 90 0.88 -18.27 -14.81
CA ILE A 90 2.33 -18.30 -15.12
C ILE A 90 3.10 -19.22 -14.17
N ALA A 91 2.71 -19.26 -12.89
CA ALA A 91 3.29 -20.14 -11.88
C ALA A 91 2.87 -21.61 -12.01
N GLY A 92 2.04 -21.96 -13.00
CA GLY A 92 1.56 -23.32 -13.24
C GLY A 92 0.48 -23.77 -12.25
N VAL A 93 -0.20 -22.83 -11.59
CA VAL A 93 -1.33 -23.15 -10.71
C VAL A 93 -2.51 -23.63 -11.58
N PRO A 94 -3.18 -24.74 -11.22
CA PRO A 94 -4.28 -25.27 -12.01
C PRO A 94 -5.42 -24.24 -12.21
N PRO A 95 -6.02 -24.14 -13.41
CA PRO A 95 -7.08 -23.16 -13.70
C PRO A 95 -8.28 -23.24 -12.74
N SER A 96 -8.61 -24.44 -12.25
CA SER A 96 -9.67 -24.64 -11.26
C SER A 96 -9.39 -23.95 -9.92
N VAL A 97 -8.12 -23.94 -9.49
CA VAL A 97 -7.66 -23.26 -8.27
C VAL A 97 -7.69 -21.75 -8.47
N CYS A 98 -7.17 -21.25 -9.60
CA CYS A 98 -7.22 -19.82 -9.94
C CYS A 98 -8.66 -19.28 -9.98
N ALA A 99 -9.58 -20.03 -10.61
CA ALA A 99 -11.00 -19.67 -10.65
C ALA A 99 -11.63 -19.60 -9.26
N THR A 100 -11.26 -20.53 -8.38
CA THR A 100 -11.73 -20.56 -6.99
C THR A 100 -11.17 -19.38 -6.20
N ALA A 101 -9.87 -19.12 -6.30
CA ALA A 101 -9.22 -17.99 -5.64
C ALA A 101 -9.83 -16.64 -6.08
N LYS A 102 -10.15 -16.47 -7.36
CA LYS A 102 -10.81 -15.28 -7.88
C LYS A 102 -12.19 -15.08 -7.27
N ARG A 103 -13.02 -16.14 -7.19
CA ARG A 103 -14.33 -16.08 -6.51
C ARG A 103 -14.17 -15.73 -5.03
N LEU A 104 -13.23 -16.37 -4.33
CA LEU A 104 -12.97 -16.09 -2.92
C LEU A 104 -12.54 -14.64 -2.69
N SER A 105 -11.66 -14.09 -3.54
CA SER A 105 -11.22 -12.69 -3.44
C SER A 105 -12.35 -11.66 -3.63
N GLN A 106 -13.42 -12.04 -4.33
CA GLN A 106 -14.59 -11.19 -4.54
C GLN A 106 -15.63 -11.37 -3.43
N ALA A 107 -15.72 -12.57 -2.85
CA ALA A 107 -16.68 -12.91 -1.81
C ALA A 107 -16.18 -12.57 -0.39
N ILE A 108 -14.87 -12.58 -0.18
CA ILE A 108 -14.23 -12.28 1.09
C ILE A 108 -13.69 -10.85 1.01
N ASP A 109 -14.33 -9.93 1.73
CA ASP A 109 -13.66 -8.72 2.15
C ASP A 109 -12.55 -9.13 3.11
N PHE A 110 -11.30 -9.11 2.64
CA PHE A 110 -10.12 -9.26 3.50
C PHE A 110 -9.90 -8.03 4.40
N ASP A 111 -10.86 -7.10 4.47
CA ASP A 111 -10.88 -6.05 5.48
C ASP A 111 -11.16 -6.67 6.87
N PRO A 112 -10.44 -6.28 7.93
CA PRO A 112 -10.43 -7.04 9.18
C PRO A 112 -11.75 -6.88 9.93
N VAL A 113 -12.24 -8.01 10.43
CA VAL A 113 -13.16 -8.15 11.56
C VAL A 113 -12.90 -7.02 12.58
N ASP A 114 -13.95 -6.31 12.97
CA ASP A 114 -14.02 -5.05 13.73
C ASP A 114 -13.83 -3.73 12.96
N LYS A 115 -15.00 -3.13 12.66
CA LYS A 115 -15.17 -1.67 12.51
C LYS A 115 -15.35 -1.06 13.91
N PRO A 116 -14.33 -0.42 14.52
CA PRO A 116 -14.57 0.39 15.71
C PRO A 116 -15.46 1.58 15.33
N SER A 117 -16.37 1.91 16.26
CA SER A 117 -17.42 2.91 16.08
C SER A 117 -16.87 4.30 15.71
N ALA A 118 -17.66 5.07 14.95
CA ALA A 118 -17.26 6.35 14.35
C ALA A 118 -16.78 7.43 15.34
N ARG A 119 -17.11 7.31 16.64
CA ARG A 119 -16.71 8.28 17.68
C ARG A 119 -15.24 8.18 18.09
N THR A 120 -14.65 6.99 18.04
CA THR A 120 -13.23 6.78 18.42
C THR A 120 -12.29 7.34 17.36
N ARG A 121 -12.68 7.27 16.07
CA ARG A 121 -11.87 7.75 14.93
C ARG A 121 -11.57 9.24 14.99
N THR A 122 -12.52 10.05 15.45
CA THR A 122 -12.36 11.52 15.43
C THR A 122 -11.37 12.00 16.48
N LEU A 123 -11.34 11.38 17.66
CA LEU A 123 -10.42 11.74 18.74
C LEU A 123 -8.99 11.28 18.45
N GLU A 124 -8.81 10.05 17.97
CA GLU A 124 -7.49 9.54 17.58
C GLU A 124 -6.90 10.31 16.39
N ALA A 125 -7.72 10.59 15.37
CA ALA A 125 -7.28 11.39 14.23
C ALA A 125 -6.90 12.83 14.65
N CYS A 126 -7.66 13.45 15.55
CA CYS A 126 -7.33 14.78 16.08
C CYS A 126 -6.03 14.80 16.90
N CYS A 127 -5.79 13.80 17.76
CA CYS A 127 -4.52 13.68 18.48
C CYS A 127 -3.35 13.49 17.52
N LEU A 128 -3.49 12.61 16.51
CA LEU A 128 -2.43 12.36 15.52
C LEU A 128 -2.08 13.61 14.70
N VAL A 129 -3.10 14.40 14.32
CA VAL A 129 -2.91 15.68 13.62
C VAL A 129 -2.25 16.71 14.54
N ALA A 130 -2.65 16.78 15.81
CA ALA A 130 -2.04 17.69 16.77
C ALA A 130 -0.57 17.38 17.02
N GLU A 131 -0.21 16.10 17.20
CA GLU A 131 1.20 15.67 17.32
C GLU A 131 2.02 15.99 16.07
N ARG A 132 1.45 15.77 14.86
CA ARG A 132 2.08 16.15 13.59
C ARG A 132 2.35 17.65 13.49
N LEU A 133 1.40 18.50 13.87
CA LEU A 133 1.56 19.95 13.82
C LEU A 133 2.58 20.45 14.84
N VAL A 134 2.60 19.87 16.05
CA VAL A 134 3.61 20.20 17.07
C VAL A 134 5.00 19.80 16.60
N TRP A 135 5.14 18.67 15.92
CA TRP A 135 6.41 18.21 15.37
C TRP A 135 6.92 19.09 14.20
N LEU A 136 6.05 19.44 13.24
CA LEU A 136 6.37 20.32 12.12
C LEU A 136 6.81 21.72 12.57
N ARG A 137 6.38 22.18 13.76
CA ARG A 137 6.75 23.48 14.32
C ARG A 137 8.09 23.47 15.07
N ARG A 138 8.63 22.28 15.37
CA ARG A 138 9.88 22.08 16.13
C ARG A 138 11.07 21.65 15.26
N SER A 139 10.83 21.40 13.97
CA SER A 139 11.83 21.00 12.97
C SER A 139 12.03 22.13 11.97
#